data_AF-A0A941ITW4-F1
#
_entry.id   AF-A0A941ITW4-F1
#
_cell.length_a   1.000
_cell.length_b   1.000
_cell.length_c   1.000
_cell.angle_alpha   90.00
_cell.angle_beta   90.00
_cell.angle_gamma   90.00
#
_symmetry.space_group_name_H-M   'P 1'
#
loop_
_entity.id
_entity.type
_entity.pdbx_description
1 polymer ?
#
loop_
_entity_poly.entity_id
_entity_poly.type
_entity_poly.pdbx_seq_one_letter_code
_entity_poly.pdbx_strand_id
1 'polypeptide(L)'
;MIYLDTCAAIKLTHVEPETAELVSWLAARRGTQLVSSALLEVELVRALRRNEPGALPLVPSVLRRVTRIEIDSEIRKTAAAYPEPLLRSLDAIHLATAQILASASGEGLAHFVTYDKRLVSAARAAGLAVAHPGAKY
;
A
#
# COMPACT_ATOMS: atom_id res chain seq x y z
N MET A 1 10.93 5.35 4.15
CA MET A 1 9.96 4.21 4.17
C MET A 1 9.41 3.88 2.78
N ILE A 2 8.88 2.66 2.55
CA ILE A 2 8.11 2.28 1.35
C ILE A 2 6.71 1.85 1.78
N TYR A 3 5.68 2.48 1.24
CA TYR A 3 4.29 2.17 1.53
C TYR A 3 3.77 1.12 0.56
N LEU A 4 3.12 0.08 1.07
CA LEU A 4 2.42 -0.93 0.27
C LEU A 4 0.92 -0.77 0.51
N ASP A 5 0.15 -0.54 -0.56
CA ASP A 5 -1.30 -0.75 -0.48
C ASP A 5 -1.64 -2.25 -0.50
N THR A 6 -2.92 -2.57 -0.36
CA THR A 6 -3.37 -3.97 -0.35
C THR A 6 -3.03 -4.69 -1.65
N CYS A 7 -3.17 -4.07 -2.83
CA CYS A 7 -2.91 -4.78 -4.09
C CYS A 7 -1.41 -5.09 -4.28
N ALA A 8 -0.51 -4.24 -3.81
CA ALA A 8 0.92 -4.54 -3.76
C ALA A 8 1.22 -5.67 -2.75
N ALA A 9 0.55 -5.69 -1.59
CA ALA A 9 0.76 -6.74 -0.59
C ALA A 9 0.24 -8.11 -1.03
N ILE A 10 -0.85 -8.17 -1.82
CA ILE A 10 -1.37 -9.41 -2.40
C ILE A 10 -0.31 -10.11 -3.23
N LYS A 11 0.44 -9.38 -4.06
CA LYS A 11 1.55 -9.91 -4.87
C LYS A 11 2.68 -10.56 -4.06
N LEU A 12 2.74 -10.30 -2.74
CA LEU A 12 3.70 -10.94 -1.81
C LEU A 12 3.14 -12.21 -1.16
N THR A 13 1.85 -12.50 -1.32
CA THR A 13 1.21 -13.71 -0.78
C THR A 13 1.16 -14.85 -1.78
N HIS A 14 1.17 -14.58 -3.08
CA HIS A 14 1.24 -15.58 -4.13
C HIS A 14 1.74 -14.94 -5.43
N VAL A 15 2.07 -15.77 -6.42
CA VAL A 15 2.57 -15.28 -7.70
C VAL A 15 1.42 -14.73 -8.52
N GLU A 16 1.50 -13.45 -8.84
CA GLU A 16 0.67 -12.73 -9.79
C GLU A 16 1.56 -12.15 -10.91
N PRO A 17 0.96 -11.62 -11.99
CA PRO A 17 1.66 -10.66 -12.83
C PRO A 17 2.38 -9.60 -11.98
N GLU A 18 3.56 -9.17 -12.42
CA GLU A 18 4.42 -8.19 -11.73
C GLU A 18 5.01 -8.61 -10.37
N THR A 19 4.69 -9.80 -9.84
CA THR A 19 5.25 -10.26 -8.55
C THR A 19 6.78 -10.35 -8.59
N ALA A 20 7.36 -10.87 -9.68
CA ALA A 20 8.80 -11.04 -9.79
C ALA A 20 9.53 -9.68 -9.79
N GLU A 21 8.99 -8.70 -10.51
CA GLU A 21 9.48 -7.34 -10.61
C GLU A 21 9.34 -6.61 -9.27
N LEU A 22 8.22 -6.77 -8.57
CA LEU A 22 8.03 -6.22 -7.22
C LEU A 22 9.07 -6.78 -6.24
N VAL A 23 9.25 -8.11 -6.23
CA VAL A 23 10.19 -8.77 -5.32
C VAL A 23 11.62 -8.31 -5.61
N SER A 24 12.02 -8.24 -6.88
CA SER A 24 13.34 -7.73 -7.29
C SER A 24 13.53 -6.27 -6.89
N TRP A 25 12.53 -5.43 -7.12
CA TRP A 25 12.57 -4.00 -6.81
C TRP A 25 12.67 -3.72 -5.30
N LEU A 26 11.98 -4.52 -4.47
CA LEU A 26 12.09 -4.48 -3.01
C LEU A 26 13.45 -5.02 -2.54
N ALA A 27 13.96 -6.09 -3.17
CA ALA A 27 15.27 -6.66 -2.84
C ALA A 27 16.42 -5.67 -3.13
N ALA A 28 16.32 -4.88 -4.19
CA ALA A 28 17.27 -3.79 -4.48
C ALA A 28 17.23 -2.65 -3.46
N ARG A 29 16.18 -2.58 -2.61
CA ARG A 29 15.96 -1.58 -1.56
C ARG A 29 15.98 -2.18 -0.16
N ARG A 30 16.69 -3.29 0.02
CA ARG A 30 16.90 -3.94 1.33
C ARG A 30 17.37 -2.90 2.36
N GLY A 31 16.83 -3.00 3.57
CA GLY A 31 17.06 -2.02 4.64
C GLY A 31 16.03 -0.89 4.69
N THR A 32 15.24 -0.67 3.62
CA THR A 32 14.11 0.28 3.68
C THR A 32 12.90 -0.37 4.35
N GLN A 33 12.37 0.28 5.38
CA GLN A 33 11.17 -0.22 6.08
C GLN A 33 9.94 -0.24 5.16
N LEU A 34 9.22 -1.36 5.19
CA LEU A 34 7.92 -1.51 4.54
C LEU A 34 6.83 -1.09 5.53
N VAL A 35 5.91 -0.25 5.08
CA VAL A 35 4.80 0.26 5.88
C VAL A 35 3.47 0.13 5.14
N SER A 36 2.37 0.09 5.87
CA SER A 36 1.01 0.15 5.34
C SER A 36 0.06 0.69 6.41
N SER A 37 -1.17 1.05 6.05
CA SER A 37 -2.26 1.20 7.02
C SER A 37 -2.55 -0.13 7.73
N ALA A 38 -2.97 -0.06 8.99
CA ALA A 38 -3.55 -1.18 9.74
C ALA A 38 -4.74 -1.83 9.02
N LEU A 39 -5.38 -1.10 8.09
CA LEU A 39 -6.41 -1.63 7.20
C LEU A 39 -5.96 -2.88 6.40
N LEU A 40 -4.66 -2.99 6.11
CA LEU A 40 -4.09 -4.13 5.39
C LEU A 40 -4.43 -5.48 6.06
N GLU A 41 -4.54 -5.52 7.38
CA GLU A 41 -4.88 -6.74 8.13
C GLU A 41 -6.26 -7.28 7.75
N VAL A 42 -7.19 -6.37 7.47
CA VAL A 42 -8.55 -6.71 7.05
C VAL A 42 -8.59 -6.97 5.54
N GLU A 43 -8.07 -6.05 4.75
CA GLU A 43 -8.21 -6.10 3.30
C GLU A 43 -7.47 -7.27 2.67
N LEU A 44 -6.26 -7.59 3.13
CA LEU A 44 -5.48 -8.71 2.60
C LEU A 44 -6.23 -10.03 2.80
N VAL A 45 -6.71 -10.29 4.02
CA VAL A 45 -7.48 -11.50 4.32
C VAL A 45 -8.78 -11.54 3.52
N ARG A 46 -9.49 -10.41 3.41
CA ARG A 46 -10.75 -10.33 2.67
C ARG A 46 -10.57 -10.54 1.16
N ALA A 47 -9.49 -10.01 0.59
CA ALA A 47 -9.15 -10.17 -0.82
C ALA A 47 -8.80 -11.63 -1.12
N LEU A 48 -7.93 -12.25 -0.31
CA LEU A 48 -7.54 -13.64 -0.51
C LEU A 48 -8.72 -14.61 -0.33
N ARG A 49 -9.57 -14.41 0.68
CA ARG A 49 -10.79 -15.24 0.82
C ARG A 49 -11.71 -15.19 -0.41
N ARG A 50 -11.68 -14.10 -1.16
CA ARG A 50 -12.55 -13.89 -2.34
C ARG A 50 -11.96 -14.51 -3.59
N ASN A 51 -10.65 -14.32 -3.79
CA ASN A 51 -10.00 -14.60 -5.07
C ASN A 51 -9.06 -15.80 -4.98
N GLU A 52 -8.26 -15.90 -3.90
CA GLU A 52 -7.20 -16.91 -3.76
C GLU A 52 -7.11 -17.47 -2.33
N PRO A 53 -8.10 -18.26 -1.87
CA PRO A 53 -8.15 -18.74 -0.49
C PRO A 53 -6.94 -19.59 -0.09
N GLY A 54 -6.31 -20.27 -1.05
CA GLY A 54 -5.12 -21.08 -0.85
C GLY A 54 -3.89 -20.29 -0.35
N ALA A 55 -3.86 -18.98 -0.56
CA ALA A 55 -2.77 -18.10 -0.11
C ALA A 55 -2.95 -17.59 1.33
N LEU A 56 -4.09 -17.85 1.99
CA LEU A 56 -4.35 -17.40 3.36
C LEU A 56 -3.27 -17.81 4.39
N PRO A 57 -2.67 -19.02 4.34
CA PRO A 57 -1.59 -19.39 5.25
C PRO A 57 -0.35 -18.49 5.16
N LEU A 58 -0.19 -17.72 4.08
CA LEU A 58 0.96 -16.83 3.87
C LEU A 58 0.75 -15.43 4.45
N VAL A 59 -0.48 -15.05 4.81
CA VAL A 59 -0.80 -13.73 5.39
C VAL A 59 0.08 -13.36 6.60
N PRO A 60 0.27 -14.22 7.62
CA PRO A 60 1.13 -13.87 8.75
C PRO A 60 2.59 -13.59 8.36
N SER A 61 3.08 -14.23 7.29
CA SER A 61 4.44 -14.01 6.80
C SER A 61 4.62 -12.65 6.13
N VAL A 62 3.58 -12.17 5.43
CA VAL A 62 3.57 -10.84 4.81
C VAL A 62 3.40 -9.77 5.87
N LEU A 63 2.40 -9.90 6.76
CA LEU A 63 2.13 -8.90 7.80
C LEU A 63 3.31 -8.70 8.76
N ARG A 64 4.08 -9.75 9.07
CA ARG A 64 5.29 -9.63 9.91
C ARG A 64 6.36 -8.72 9.30
N ARG A 65 6.39 -8.59 7.97
CA ARG A 65 7.41 -7.81 7.25
C ARG A 65 6.99 -6.35 7.02
N VAL A 66 5.74 -6.02 7.30
CA VAL A 66 5.15 -4.71 7.06
C VAL A 66 4.79 -4.09 8.40
N THR A 67 5.31 -2.90 8.69
CA THR A 67 4.86 -2.13 9.85
C THR A 67 3.50 -1.51 9.54
N ARG A 68 2.50 -1.76 10.39
CA ARG A 68 1.17 -1.20 10.24
C ARG A 68 1.08 0.13 10.99
N ILE A 69 0.49 1.12 10.34
CA ILE A 69 0.19 2.43 10.91
C ILE A 69 -1.28 2.47 11.31
N GLU A 70 -1.53 2.79 12.58
CA GLU A 70 -2.88 2.90 13.13
C GLU A 70 -3.66 4.05 12.50
N ILE A 71 -4.98 3.87 12.36
CA ILE A 71 -5.87 4.84 11.70
C ILE A 71 -6.39 5.83 12.73
N ASP A 72 -5.59 6.85 13.03
CA ASP A 72 -5.93 7.89 14.00
C ASP A 72 -6.92 8.95 13.45
N SER A 73 -7.19 9.98 14.26
CA SER A 73 -8.12 11.03 13.88
C SER A 73 -7.62 11.93 12.75
N GLU A 74 -6.30 12.09 12.60
CA GLU A 74 -5.71 12.91 11.55
C GLU A 74 -5.85 12.20 10.21
N ILE A 75 -5.51 10.91 10.15
CA ILE A 75 -5.71 10.07 8.96
C ILE A 75 -7.17 10.08 8.52
N ARG A 76 -8.13 9.93 9.45
CA ARG A 76 -9.56 9.93 9.10
C ARG A 76 -10.02 11.27 8.54
N LYS A 77 -9.59 12.39 9.13
CA LYS A 77 -9.93 13.73 8.65
C LYS A 77 -9.34 13.99 7.26
N THR A 78 -8.07 13.64 7.05
CA THR A 78 -7.39 13.79 5.77
C THR A 78 -8.05 12.93 4.69
N ALA A 79 -8.36 11.65 4.98
CA ALA A 79 -9.05 10.77 4.06
C ALA A 79 -10.43 11.31 3.65
N ALA A 80 -11.17 11.89 4.59
CA ALA A 80 -12.50 12.48 4.33
C ALA A 80 -12.44 13.80 3.54
N ALA A 81 -11.28 14.48 3.52
CA ALA A 81 -11.11 15.78 2.89
C ALA A 81 -10.69 15.69 1.41
N TYR A 82 -10.38 14.51 0.88
CA TYR A 82 -10.02 14.38 -0.53
C TYR A 82 -11.19 14.77 -1.45
N PRO A 83 -10.95 15.67 -2.43
CA PRO A 83 -12.02 16.18 -3.27
C PRO A 83 -12.44 15.24 -4.41
N GLU A 84 -11.64 14.19 -4.70
CA GLU A 84 -11.92 13.24 -5.78
C GLU A 84 -13.11 12.32 -5.43
N PRO A 85 -14.28 12.48 -6.06
CA PRO A 85 -15.49 11.74 -5.67
C PRO A 85 -15.42 10.23 -5.96
N LEU A 86 -14.54 9.79 -6.86
CA LEU A 86 -14.38 8.37 -7.20
C LEU A 86 -13.27 7.67 -6.41
N LEU A 87 -12.60 8.38 -5.50
CA LEU A 87 -11.63 7.78 -4.58
C LEU A 87 -12.39 6.97 -3.53
N ARG A 88 -12.27 5.63 -3.61
CA ARG A 88 -12.97 4.74 -2.66
C ARG A 88 -12.47 4.99 -1.24
N SER A 89 -13.34 4.80 -0.25
CA SER A 89 -13.02 5.11 1.15
C SER A 89 -11.79 4.39 1.69
N LEU A 90 -11.56 3.13 1.30
CA LEU A 90 -10.39 2.36 1.73
C LEU A 90 -9.10 2.86 1.06
N ASP A 91 -9.17 3.20 -0.23
CA ASP A 91 -8.08 3.83 -0.97
C ASP A 91 -7.73 5.21 -0.38
N ALA A 92 -8.75 5.98 0.03
CA ALA A 92 -8.56 7.27 0.70
C ALA A 92 -7.82 7.13 2.04
N ILE A 93 -8.10 6.08 2.83
CA ILE A 93 -7.38 5.80 4.08
C ILE A 93 -5.92 5.43 3.79
N HIS A 94 -5.68 4.58 2.79
CA HIS A 94 -4.33 4.25 2.36
C HIS A 94 -3.54 5.49 1.93
N LEU A 95 -4.16 6.33 1.09
CA LEU A 95 -3.57 7.57 0.61
C LEU A 95 -3.27 8.55 1.74
N ALA A 96 -4.22 8.79 2.65
CA ALA A 96 -4.05 9.68 3.80
C ALA A 96 -2.93 9.23 4.73
N THR A 97 -2.87 7.92 5.00
CA THR A 97 -1.81 7.34 5.84
C THR A 97 -0.44 7.59 5.21
N ALA A 98 -0.31 7.34 3.91
CA ALA A 98 0.94 7.57 3.19
C ALA A 98 1.33 9.05 3.12
N GLN A 99 0.36 9.94 2.89
CA GLN A 99 0.60 11.38 2.82
C GLN A 99 1.08 11.95 4.15
N ILE A 100 0.49 11.54 5.27
CA ILE A 100 0.91 11.97 6.61
C ILE A 100 2.33 11.49 6.91
N LEU A 101 2.66 10.24 6.58
CA LEU A 101 4.02 9.70 6.71
C LEU A 101 5.04 10.45 5.84
N ALA A 102 4.64 10.89 4.64
CA ALA A 102 5.49 11.66 3.74
C ALA A 102 5.80 13.06 4.30
N SER A 103 4.84 13.68 5.01
CA SER A 103 5.00 15.00 5.63
C SER A 103 5.65 15.00 7.02
N ALA A 104 5.79 13.84 7.66
CA ALA A 104 6.33 13.75 9.01
C ALA A 104 7.84 14.07 9.07
N SER A 105 8.26 14.78 10.13
CA SER A 105 9.67 15.07 10.41
C SER A 105 10.41 13.78 10.79
N GLY A 106 11.00 13.08 9.81
CA GLY A 106 11.69 11.81 10.01
C GLY A 106 12.14 11.15 8.71
N GLU A 107 12.29 9.82 8.73
CA GLU A 107 12.59 9.02 7.54
C GLU A 107 11.40 9.00 6.57
N GLY A 108 11.24 10.06 5.79
CA GLY A 108 10.11 10.29 4.90
C GLY A 108 9.75 9.11 3.98
N LEU A 109 8.56 9.17 3.41
CA LEU A 109 8.08 8.15 2.49
C LEU A 109 8.78 8.27 1.12
N ALA A 110 9.58 7.26 0.76
CA ALA A 110 10.32 7.22 -0.49
C ALA A 110 9.43 6.82 -1.68
N HIS A 111 8.55 5.83 -1.47
CA HIS A 111 7.64 5.35 -2.50
C HIS A 111 6.29 4.90 -1.94
N PHE A 112 5.22 5.21 -2.67
CA PHE A 112 3.89 4.61 -2.53
C PHE A 112 3.72 3.54 -3.62
N VAL A 113 3.63 2.28 -3.23
CA VAL A 113 3.50 1.15 -4.15
C VAL A 113 2.04 0.74 -4.25
N THR A 114 1.49 0.85 -5.45
CA THR A 114 0.14 0.41 -5.80
C THR A 114 0.09 0.00 -7.27
N TYR A 115 -0.78 -0.94 -7.60
CA TYR A 115 -1.10 -1.38 -8.94
C TYR A 115 -2.55 -1.01 -9.35
N ASP A 116 -3.26 -0.23 -8.53
CA ASP A 116 -4.56 0.31 -8.88
C ASP A 116 -4.38 1.66 -9.61
N LYS A 117 -4.79 1.71 -10.88
CA LYS A 117 -4.66 2.90 -11.75
C LYS A 117 -5.30 4.15 -11.16
N ARG A 118 -6.43 4.02 -10.47
CA ARG A 118 -7.13 5.17 -9.87
C ARG A 118 -6.34 5.67 -8.67
N LEU A 119 -5.83 4.76 -7.84
CA LEU A 119 -5.02 5.12 -6.68
C LEU A 119 -3.64 5.68 -7.09
N VAL A 120 -3.04 5.22 -8.19
CA VAL A 120 -1.85 5.85 -8.78
C VAL A 120 -2.09 7.32 -9.07
N SER A 121 -3.20 7.65 -9.77
CA SER A 121 -3.54 9.04 -10.10
C SER A 121 -3.77 9.88 -8.86
N ALA A 122 -4.51 9.37 -7.87
CA ALA A 122 -4.78 10.07 -6.62
C ALA A 122 -3.50 10.29 -5.80
N ALA A 123 -2.62 9.29 -5.71
CA ALA A 123 -1.34 9.39 -5.01
C ALA A 123 -0.39 10.40 -5.65
N ARG A 124 -0.30 10.41 -6.99
CA ARG A 124 0.47 11.45 -7.71
C ARG A 124 -0.10 12.85 -7.47
N ALA A 125 -1.42 13.00 -7.52
CA ALA A 125 -2.08 14.28 -7.23
C ALA A 125 -1.84 14.77 -5.79
N ALA A 126 -1.68 13.84 -4.84
CA ALA A 126 -1.30 14.14 -3.45
C ALA A 126 0.20 14.39 -3.24
N GLY A 127 1.01 14.41 -4.31
CA GLY A 127 2.45 14.69 -4.26
C GLY A 127 3.33 13.49 -3.86
N LEU A 128 2.77 12.27 -3.84
CA LEU A 128 3.55 11.08 -3.48
C LEU A 128 4.35 10.55 -4.67
N ALA A 129 5.57 10.08 -4.39
CA ALA A 129 6.36 9.32 -5.36
C ALA A 129 5.76 7.91 -5.52
N VAL A 130 5.07 7.64 -6.64
CA VAL A 130 4.42 6.36 -6.88
C VAL A 130 5.33 5.38 -7.60
N ALA A 131 5.31 4.10 -7.20
CA ALA A 131 5.99 3.01 -7.88
C ALA A 131 5.03 1.84 -8.16
N HIS A 132 5.21 1.17 -9.29
CA HIS A 132 4.47 -0.03 -9.70
C HIS A 132 5.40 -0.94 -10.51
N PRO A 133 6.40 -1.57 -9.87
CA PRO A 133 7.40 -2.39 -10.56
C PRO A 133 6.77 -3.39 -11.53
N GLY A 134 7.21 -3.41 -12.79
CA GLY A 134 6.68 -4.32 -13.82
C GLY A 134 5.46 -3.82 -14.58
N ALA A 135 4.66 -2.91 -14.02
CA ALA A 135 3.52 -2.33 -14.72
C ALA A 135 3.94 -1.14 -15.62
N LYS A 136 3.22 -0.94 -16.73
CA LYS A 136 3.45 0.14 -17.70
C LYS A 136 2.16 0.90 -17.97
N TYR A 137 1.80 1.87 -17.13
CA TYR A 137 0.69 2.79 -17.40
C TYR A 137 0.84 4.13 -16.68
#